data_AF-A0A3D1G6Y4-F1
#
_entry.id   AF-A0A3D1G6Y4-F1
#
_cell.length_a   1.000
_cell.length_b   1.000
_cell.length_c   1.000
_cell.angle_alpha   90.00
_cell.angle_beta   90.00
_cell.angle_gamma   90.00
#
_symmetry.space_group_name_H-M   'P 1'
#
loop_
_entity.id
_entity.type
_entity.pdbx_description
1 polymer ?
#
loop_
_entity_poly.entity_id
_entity_poly.type
_entity_poly.pdbx_seq_one_letter_code
_entity_poly.pdbx_strand_id
1 'polypeptide(L)'
;DSHSSTHGAFGAIAFGIGTSQVEQVMATQCLLVQRPKTMRITIDGELGKGIYSKDIILYIISKLSTSGGTGHFVEYAGSAIRSLSMEARMTICNM
;
A
#
# COMPACT_ATOMS: atom_id res chain seq x y z
N ASP A 1 2.50 -3.79 13.48
CA ASP A 1 3.26 -2.60 13.03
C ASP A 1 2.40 -1.79 12.06
N SER A 2 2.50 -0.46 12.02
CA SER A 2 1.68 0.34 11.10
C SER A 2 2.07 0.14 9.64
N HIS A 3 3.33 -0.20 9.38
CA HIS A 3 3.87 -0.41 8.04
C HIS A 3 3.81 -1.87 7.58
N SER A 4 2.99 -2.71 8.24
CA SER A 4 2.68 -4.06 7.74
C SER A 4 2.11 -4.05 6.31
N SER A 5 1.58 -2.90 5.85
CA SER A 5 1.17 -2.61 4.46
C SER A 5 2.24 -2.86 3.42
N THR A 6 3.53 -2.83 3.79
CA THR A 6 4.67 -3.16 2.90
C THR A 6 4.48 -4.50 2.17
N HIS A 7 3.89 -5.50 2.85
CA HIS A 7 3.65 -6.81 2.26
C HIS A 7 2.56 -6.81 1.18
N GLY A 8 1.81 -5.73 1.03
CA GLY A 8 0.87 -5.51 -0.08
C GLY A 8 1.56 -5.58 -1.45
N ALA A 9 2.85 -5.31 -1.53
CA ALA A 9 3.64 -5.44 -2.75
C ALA A 9 3.64 -6.86 -3.33
N PHE A 10 3.36 -7.88 -2.51
CA PHE A 10 3.28 -9.29 -2.92
C PHE A 10 1.86 -9.71 -3.35
N GLY A 11 0.93 -8.76 -3.52
CA GLY A 11 -0.46 -9.04 -3.88
C GLY A 11 -1.30 -9.58 -2.73
N ALA A 12 -0.85 -9.38 -1.49
CA ALA A 12 -1.58 -9.75 -0.28
C ALA A 12 -2.35 -8.55 0.30
N ILE A 13 -3.46 -8.80 1.00
CA ILE A 13 -4.05 -7.79 1.87
C ILE A 13 -3.25 -7.78 3.16
N ALA A 14 -2.47 -6.72 3.38
CA ALA A 14 -1.64 -6.56 4.56
C ALA A 14 -1.86 -5.17 5.17
N PHE A 15 -2.16 -5.12 6.46
CA PHE A 15 -2.40 -3.89 7.20
C PHE A 15 -2.13 -4.10 8.68
N GLY A 16 -1.81 -3.01 9.39
CA GLY A 16 -1.61 -3.04 10.83
C GLY A 16 -2.94 -3.22 11.58
N ILE A 17 -2.92 -4.00 12.66
CA ILE A 17 -4.05 -4.19 13.58
C ILE A 17 -3.60 -3.91 15.01
N GLY A 18 -4.54 -3.52 15.88
CA GLY A 18 -4.27 -3.24 17.29
C GLY A 18 -4.07 -4.51 18.13
N THR A 19 -3.52 -4.37 19.34
CA THR A 19 -3.19 -5.52 20.22
C THR A 19 -4.40 -6.43 20.49
N SER A 20 -5.56 -5.88 20.84
CA SER A 20 -6.77 -6.69 21.08
C SER A 20 -7.23 -7.45 19.83
N GLN A 21 -7.00 -6.89 18.65
CA GLN A 21 -7.30 -7.58 17.39
C GLN A 21 -6.31 -8.72 17.13
N VAL A 22 -5.02 -8.54 17.47
CA VAL A 22 -4.02 -9.62 17.41
C VAL A 22 -4.43 -10.78 18.32
N GLU A 23 -4.84 -10.51 19.56
CA GLU A 23 -5.33 -11.53 20.50
C GLU A 23 -6.51 -12.31 19.90
N GLN A 24 -7.50 -11.61 19.34
CA GLN A 24 -8.64 -12.24 18.67
C GLN A 24 -8.21 -13.11 17.49
N VAL A 25 -7.30 -12.64 16.65
CA VAL A 25 -6.77 -13.42 15.51
C VAL A 25 -6.05 -14.66 16.00
N MET A 26 -5.22 -14.55 17.03
CA MET A 26 -4.52 -15.71 17.61
C MET A 26 -5.49 -16.75 18.18
N ALA A 27 -6.57 -16.31 18.83
CA ALA A 27 -7.58 -17.20 19.42
C ALA A 27 -8.53 -17.84 18.39
N THR A 28 -8.91 -17.10 17.35
CA THR A 28 -10.05 -17.48 16.48
C THR A 28 -9.68 -17.66 15.01
N GLN A 29 -8.47 -17.25 14.60
CA GLN A 29 -8.04 -17.14 13.20
C GLN A 29 -8.97 -16.25 12.35
N CYS A 30 -9.77 -15.41 13.00
CA CYS A 30 -10.73 -14.51 12.37
C CYS A 30 -10.49 -13.08 12.86
N LEU A 31 -10.77 -12.11 11.99
CA LEU A 31 -10.71 -10.69 12.32
C LEU A 31 -12.00 -10.01 11.88
N LEU A 32 -12.68 -9.34 12.81
CA LEU A 32 -13.81 -8.49 12.47
C LEU A 32 -13.28 -7.12 12.02
N VAL A 33 -13.55 -6.75 10.77
CA VAL A 33 -13.19 -5.44 10.20
C VAL A 33 -14.39 -4.83 9.48
N GLN A 34 -14.49 -3.50 9.52
CA GLN A 34 -15.34 -2.80 8.56
C GLN A 34 -14.67 -2.89 7.18
N ARG A 35 -15.43 -3.28 6.16
CA ARG A 35 -14.92 -3.44 4.80
C ARG A 35 -14.42 -2.09 4.27
N PRO A 36 -13.12 -1.93 3.97
CA PRO A 36 -12.59 -0.70 3.39
C PRO A 36 -13.13 -0.49 1.98
N LYS A 37 -13.18 0.78 1.56
CA LYS A 37 -13.44 1.12 0.16
C LYS A 37 -12.23 0.77 -0.70
N THR A 38 -12.43 0.61 -2.01
CA THR A 38 -11.33 0.37 -2.95
C THR A 38 -10.92 1.66 -3.62
N MET A 39 -9.62 1.91 -3.71
CA MET A 39 -9.04 3.00 -4.48
C MET A 39 -7.99 2.41 -5.41
N ARG A 40 -7.93 2.86 -6.67
CA ARG A 40 -6.89 2.47 -7.61
C ARG A 40 -6.13 3.70 -8.10
N ILE A 41 -4.82 3.62 -8.06
CA ILE A 41 -3.90 4.63 -8.58
C ILE A 41 -3.13 4.02 -9.74
N THR A 42 -3.41 4.48 -10.95
CA THR A 42 -2.79 3.99 -12.18
C THR A 42 -1.68 4.94 -12.62
N ILE A 43 -0.49 4.39 -12.88
CA ILE A 43 0.71 5.13 -13.27
C ILE A 43 1.31 4.44 -14.49
N ASP A 44 1.16 5.09 -15.63
CA ASP A 44 1.66 4.61 -16.92
C ASP A 44 2.81 5.48 -17.43
N GLY A 45 3.60 4.91 -18.34
CA GLY A 45 4.86 5.48 -18.84
C GLY A 45 6.10 4.82 -18.26
N GLU A 46 7.24 5.45 -18.53
CA GLU A 46 8.57 5.06 -18.06
C GLU A 46 9.13 6.13 -17.12
N LEU A 47 9.92 5.71 -16.15
CA LEU A 47 10.57 6.63 -15.22
C LEU A 47 11.75 7.32 -15.91
N GLY A 48 11.81 8.65 -15.78
CA GLY A 48 12.96 9.42 -16.21
C GLY A 48 14.23 9.05 -15.43
N LYS A 49 15.39 9.37 -16.01
CA LYS A 49 16.68 9.12 -15.36
C LYS A 49 16.75 9.79 -13.98
N GLY A 50 17.08 9.02 -12.95
CA GLY A 50 17.20 9.50 -11.58
C GLY A 50 15.89 9.59 -10.80
N ILE A 51 14.77 9.16 -11.39
CA ILE A 51 13.47 9.04 -10.72
C ILE A 51 13.27 7.59 -10.28
N TYR A 52 12.89 7.40 -9.02
CA TYR A 52 12.71 6.08 -8.41
C TYR A 52 11.34 5.93 -7.75
N SER A 53 11.05 4.73 -7.24
CA SER A 53 9.78 4.41 -6.57
C SER A 53 9.46 5.35 -5.40
N LYS A 54 10.49 5.84 -4.69
CA LYS A 54 10.31 6.81 -3.60
C LYS A 54 9.71 8.12 -4.10
N ASP A 55 10.16 8.61 -5.25
CA ASP A 55 9.65 9.84 -5.84
C ASP A 55 8.20 9.68 -6.29
N ILE A 56 7.86 8.50 -6.82
CA ILE A 56 6.48 8.15 -7.20
C ILE A 56 5.55 8.27 -5.99
N ILE A 57 5.86 7.57 -4.89
CA ILE A 57 4.95 7.54 -3.73
C ILE A 57 4.87 8.90 -3.04
N LEU A 58 5.98 9.65 -2.95
CA LEU A 58 5.97 11.01 -2.42
C LEU A 58 5.15 11.96 -3.29
N TYR A 59 5.22 11.82 -4.62
CA TYR A 59 4.38 12.58 -5.54
C TYR A 59 2.90 12.28 -5.34
N ILE A 60 2.52 11.00 -5.22
CA ILE A 60 1.13 10.58 -4.96
C ILE A 60 0.62 11.19 -3.65
N ILE A 61 1.40 11.09 -2.56
CA ILE A 61 1.06 11.66 -1.27
C ILE A 61 0.90 13.19 -1.37
N SER A 62 1.74 13.87 -2.15
CA SER A 62 1.62 15.31 -2.35
C SER A 62 0.30 15.72 -3.04
N LYS A 63 -0.27 14.84 -3.88
CA LYS A 63 -1.54 15.07 -4.58
C LYS A 63 -2.76 14.70 -3.74
N LEU A 64 -2.68 13.62 -2.98
CA LEU A 64 -3.80 13.09 -2.21
C LEU A 64 -3.85 13.60 -0.77
N SER A 65 -2.76 14.22 -0.29
CA SER A 65 -2.48 14.51 1.12
C SER A 65 -2.22 13.27 1.98
N THR A 66 -1.78 13.48 3.22
CA THR A 66 -1.53 12.42 4.20
C THR A 66 -2.78 11.62 4.56
N SER A 67 -3.98 12.17 4.35
CA SER A 67 -5.25 11.52 4.67
C SER A 67 -5.99 11.00 3.43
N GLY A 68 -5.38 11.10 2.24
CA GLY A 68 -6.07 10.75 0.98
C GLY A 68 -6.46 9.28 0.86
N GLY A 69 -5.72 8.38 1.51
CA GLY A 69 -5.99 6.94 1.53
C GLY A 69 -6.88 6.47 2.69
N THR A 70 -7.33 7.36 3.58
CA THR A 70 -8.07 6.96 4.79
C THR A 70 -9.33 6.17 4.44
N GLY A 71 -9.49 4.99 5.06
CA GLY A 71 -10.64 4.10 4.86
C GLY A 71 -10.63 3.32 3.54
N HIS A 72 -9.52 3.35 2.79
CA HIS A 72 -9.38 2.64 1.52
C HIS A 72 -8.29 1.57 1.56
N PHE A 73 -8.48 0.51 0.80
CA PHE A 73 -7.38 -0.27 0.26
C PHE A 73 -6.97 0.34 -1.08
N VAL A 74 -5.72 0.78 -1.14
CA VAL A 74 -5.14 1.44 -2.31
C VAL A 74 -4.39 0.40 -3.14
N GLU A 75 -4.78 0.26 -4.40
CA GLU A 75 -4.12 -0.58 -5.39
C GLU A 75 -3.29 0.30 -6.33
N TYR A 76 -1.99 0.01 -6.45
CA TYR A 76 -1.11 0.66 -7.41
C TYR A 76 -1.01 -0.17 -8.69
N ALA A 77 -1.35 0.43 -9.83
CA ALA A 77 -1.41 -0.23 -11.12
C ALA A 77 -0.69 0.59 -12.21
N GLY A 78 -0.58 0.02 -13.41
CA GLY A 78 -0.01 0.71 -14.58
C GLY A 78 1.38 0.21 -14.98
N SER A 79 1.86 0.62 -16.16
CA SER A 79 3.14 0.16 -16.71
C SER A 79 4.33 0.52 -15.83
N ALA A 80 4.31 1.71 -15.22
CA ALA A 80 5.40 2.18 -14.36
C ALA A 80 5.52 1.32 -13.10
N ILE A 81 4.39 0.92 -12.48
CA ILE A 81 4.41 0.03 -11.31
C ILE A 81 4.87 -1.38 -11.68
N ARG A 82 4.42 -1.88 -12.85
CA ARG A 82 4.80 -3.22 -13.33
C ARG A 82 6.27 -3.34 -13.68
N SER A 83 6.92 -2.26 -14.15
CA SER A 83 8.36 -2.27 -14.48
C SER A 83 9.27 -2.17 -13.25
N LEU A 84 8.75 -1.86 -12.07
CA LEU A 84 9.52 -1.82 -10.83
C LEU A 84 9.94 -3.21 -10.36
N SER A 85 11.12 -3.28 -9.71
CA SER A 85 11.54 -4.42 -8.91
C SER A 85 10.64 -4.63 -7.69
N MET A 86 10.75 -5.78 -7.04
CA MET A 86 9.93 -6.09 -5.86
C MET A 86 10.22 -5.14 -4.68
N GLU A 87 11.50 -4.82 -4.44
CA GLU A 87 11.92 -3.89 -3.39
C GLU A 87 11.38 -2.47 -3.65
N ALA A 88 11.35 -2.07 -4.92
CA ALA A 88 10.78 -0.80 -5.34
C ALA A 88 9.26 -0.77 -5.14
N ARG A 89 8.55 -1.87 -5.38
CA ARG A 89 7.11 -1.99 -5.05
C ARG A 89 6.86 -1.96 -3.54
N MET A 90 7.69 -2.65 -2.75
CA MET A 90 7.64 -2.60 -1.28
C MET A 90 7.82 -1.18 -0.76
N THR A 91 8.70 -0.39 -1.37
CA THR A 91 8.90 1.02 -1.03
C THR A 91 7.61 1.84 -1.21
N ILE A 92 6.82 1.54 -2.25
CA ILE A 92 5.53 2.19 -2.49
C ILE A 92 4.51 1.74 -1.45
N CYS A 93 4.33 0.43 -1.24
CA CYS A 93 3.33 -0.10 -0.31
C CYS A 93 3.62 0.21 1.18
N ASN A 94 4.86 0.58 1.50
CA ASN A 94 5.25 0.97 2.85
C ASN A 94 4.65 2.33 3.29
N MET A 95 4.27 3.20 2.36
CA MET A 95 3.83 4.58 2.62
C MET A 95 2.43 4.85 2.10
#